data_AF-A0A0F3RDR2-F1
#
_entry.id   AF-A0A0F3RDR2-F1
#
_cell.length_a   1.000
_cell.length_b   1.000
_cell.length_c   1.000
_cell.angle_alpha   90.00
_cell.angle_beta   90.00
_cell.angle_gamma   90.00
#
_symmetry.space_group_name_H-M   'P 1'
#
loop_
_entity.id
_entity.type
_entity.pdbx_description
1 polymer ?
#
loop_
_entity_poly.entity_id
_entity_poly.type
_entity_poly.pdbx_seq_one_letter_code
_entity_poly.pdbx_strand_id
1 'polypeptide(L)'
;MIAMPLAGGTSDIIGKFKMAMLVGVAILILILPTMLLMSTEEIWQQIIALTILGMLAGSIAGTAYILVISLFTAEQRFTGVAFSYNFAIAIFGGTSPIISRWLVERTGLFYAPAFYIMIIAAVFLVIMYMMKKVIKSLLNNYEHRK
;
A
#
# COMPACT_ATOMS: atom_id res chain seq x y z
N MET A 1 -12.12 5.56 -2.74
CA MET A 1 -12.66 5.33 -1.37
C MET A 1 -13.60 4.13 -1.26
N ILE A 2 -14.30 3.71 -2.33
CA ILE A 2 -15.09 2.45 -2.34
C ILE A 2 -14.18 1.20 -2.32
N ALA A 3 -12.95 1.30 -2.83
CA ALA A 3 -12.00 0.20 -2.83
C ALA A 3 -11.57 -0.27 -1.41
N MET A 4 -11.66 0.59 -0.39
CA MET A 4 -11.32 0.22 0.99
C MET A 4 -12.27 -0.83 1.57
N PRO A 5 -13.61 -0.62 1.62
CA PRO A 5 -14.53 -1.64 2.12
C PRO A 5 -14.56 -2.88 1.25
N LEU A 6 -14.41 -2.75 -0.08
CA LEU A 6 -14.32 -3.90 -0.97
C LEU A 6 -13.07 -4.74 -0.70
N ALA A 7 -11.90 -4.11 -0.60
CA ALA A 7 -10.65 -4.82 -0.30
C ALA A 7 -10.65 -5.41 1.11
N GLY A 8 -11.22 -4.69 2.09
CA GLY A 8 -11.40 -5.17 3.46
C GLY A 8 -12.32 -6.40 3.50
N GLY A 9 -13.52 -6.32 2.92
CA GLY A 9 -14.47 -7.43 2.92
C GLY A 9 -13.99 -8.64 2.11
N THR A 10 -13.33 -8.43 0.97
CA THR A 10 -12.71 -9.54 0.22
C THR A 10 -11.51 -10.15 0.96
N SER A 11 -10.81 -9.38 1.80
CA SER A 11 -9.75 -9.91 2.65
C SER A 11 -10.26 -10.86 3.73
N ASP A 12 -11.49 -10.71 4.18
CA ASP A 12 -12.10 -11.62 5.16
C ASP A 12 -12.43 -12.99 4.53
N ILE A 13 -12.63 -13.05 3.21
CA ILE A 13 -12.90 -14.30 2.47
C ILE A 13 -11.59 -14.97 2.02
N ILE A 14 -10.68 -14.20 1.41
CA ILE A 14 -9.44 -14.72 0.80
C ILE A 14 -8.34 -14.92 1.86
N GLY A 15 -8.46 -14.25 3.00
CA GLY A 15 -7.48 -14.20 4.07
C GLY A 15 -6.60 -12.95 3.97
N LYS A 16 -6.53 -12.21 5.09
CA LYS A 16 -5.86 -10.90 5.23
C LYS A 16 -4.42 -10.88 4.71
N PHE A 17 -3.63 -11.91 5.03
CA PHE A 17 -2.25 -12.03 4.54
C PHE A 17 -2.17 -12.17 3.02
N LYS A 18 -3.01 -13.05 2.42
CA LYS A 18 -3.01 -13.28 0.97
C LYS A 18 -3.46 -12.02 0.22
N MET A 19 -4.49 -11.35 0.73
CA MET A 19 -4.99 -10.12 0.12
C MET A 19 -3.94 -9.00 0.14
N ALA A 20 -3.23 -8.81 1.25
CA ALA A 20 -2.16 -7.81 1.32
C ALA A 20 -1.00 -8.10 0.34
N MET A 21 -0.63 -9.37 0.17
CA MET A 21 0.36 -9.77 -0.85
C MET A 21 -0.15 -9.48 -2.27
N LEU A 22 -1.41 -9.80 -2.57
CA LEU A 22 -2.01 -9.53 -3.88
C LEU A 22 -2.03 -8.04 -4.19
N VAL A 23 -2.42 -7.21 -3.23
CA VAL A 23 -2.42 -5.74 -3.39
C VAL A 23 -1.00 -5.21 -3.56
N GLY A 24 -0.02 -5.70 -2.80
CA GLY A 24 1.38 -5.31 -2.96
C GLY A 24 1.92 -5.63 -4.36
N VAL A 25 1.60 -6.82 -4.89
CA VAL A 25 1.95 -7.21 -6.27
C VAL A 25 1.20 -6.35 -7.30
N ALA A 26 -0.08 -6.08 -7.07
CA ALA A 26 -0.86 -5.22 -7.94
C ALA A 26 -0.28 -3.81 -8.01
N ILE A 27 0.15 -3.23 -6.87
CA ILE A 27 0.83 -1.93 -6.84
C ILE A 27 2.15 -2.00 -7.62
N LEU A 28 2.97 -3.01 -7.36
CA LEU A 28 4.27 -3.18 -8.03
C LEU A 28 4.14 -3.21 -9.56
N ILE A 29 3.10 -3.87 -10.08
CA ILE A 29 2.91 -4.04 -11.53
C ILE A 29 2.14 -2.86 -12.13
N LEU A 30 1.05 -2.42 -11.49
CA LEU A 30 0.12 -1.46 -12.07
C LEU A 30 0.53 0.00 -11.90
N ILE A 31 1.45 0.32 -10.97
CA ILE A 31 1.85 1.71 -10.78
C ILE A 31 2.55 2.32 -12.00
N LEU A 32 3.39 1.55 -12.70
CA LEU A 32 4.07 1.99 -13.90
C LEU A 32 3.10 2.32 -15.06
N PRO A 33 2.18 1.42 -15.48
CA PRO A 33 1.21 1.76 -16.52
C PRO A 33 0.27 2.88 -16.08
N THR A 34 -0.04 2.99 -14.78
CA THR A 34 -0.85 4.09 -14.25
C THR A 34 -0.14 5.44 -14.41
N MET A 35 1.15 5.51 -14.06
CA MET A 35 1.94 6.74 -14.23
C MET A 35 2.18 7.09 -15.71
N LEU A 36 2.30 6.09 -16.58
CA LEU A 36 2.36 6.31 -18.03
C LEU A 36 1.05 6.91 -18.56
N LEU A 37 -0.10 6.34 -18.18
CA LEU A 37 -1.42 6.90 -18.53
C LEU A 37 -1.65 8.29 -17.93
N MET A 38 -1.00 8.62 -16.82
CA MET A 38 -1.09 9.95 -16.23
C MET A 38 -0.21 10.99 -16.94
N SER A 39 0.80 10.53 -17.69
CA SER A 39 1.73 11.40 -18.43
C SER A 39 1.25 11.80 -19.83
N THR A 40 0.10 11.29 -20.27
CA THR A 40 -0.50 11.60 -21.57
C THR A 40 -1.31 12.90 -21.51
N GLU A 41 -1.48 13.57 -22.65
CA GLU A 41 -2.25 14.82 -22.75
C GLU A 41 -3.78 14.59 -22.72
N GLU A 42 -4.22 13.36 -22.98
CA GLU A 42 -5.64 12.99 -23.04
C GLU A 42 -6.29 12.91 -21.65
N ILE A 43 -7.29 13.76 -21.40
CA ILE A 43 -7.96 13.86 -20.10
C ILE A 43 -8.63 12.55 -19.66
N TRP A 44 -9.16 11.77 -20.61
CA TRP A 44 -9.81 10.49 -20.30
C TRP A 44 -8.81 9.46 -19.75
N GLN A 45 -7.58 9.45 -20.25
CA GLN A 45 -6.51 8.57 -19.77
C GLN A 45 -6.06 8.95 -18.36
N GLN A 46 -6.00 10.26 -18.07
CA GLN A 46 -5.70 10.76 -16.72
C GLN A 46 -6.79 10.42 -15.71
N ILE A 47 -8.08 10.50 -16.09
CA ILE A 47 -9.20 10.09 -15.22
C ILE A 47 -9.12 8.60 -14.89
N ILE A 48 -8.81 7.76 -15.88
CA ILE A 48 -8.60 6.32 -15.67
C ILE A 48 -7.41 6.09 -14.74
N ALA A 49 -6.28 6.78 -14.96
CA ALA A 49 -5.10 6.67 -14.12
C ALA A 49 -5.39 7.05 -12.66
N LEU A 50 -6.07 8.18 -12.41
CA LEU A 50 -6.48 8.61 -11.07
C LEU A 50 -7.43 7.61 -10.41
N THR A 51 -8.33 7.00 -11.19
CA THR A 51 -9.24 5.97 -10.70
C THR A 51 -8.48 4.73 -10.26
N ILE A 52 -7.56 4.22 -11.08
CA ILE A 52 -6.72 3.07 -10.75
C ILE A 52 -5.85 3.38 -9.53
N LEU A 53 -5.21 4.55 -9.49
CA LEU A 53 -4.39 4.98 -8.37
C LEU A 53 -5.19 5.06 -7.07
N GLY A 54 -6.40 5.62 -7.11
CA GLY A 54 -7.32 5.66 -5.99
C GLY A 54 -7.82 4.28 -5.54
N MET A 55 -7.98 3.33 -6.48
CA MET A 55 -8.29 1.94 -6.16
C MET A 55 -7.12 1.26 -5.45
N LEU A 56 -5.90 1.35 -6.00
CA LEU A 56 -4.69 0.79 -5.41
C LEU A 56 -4.44 1.34 -4.00
N ALA A 57 -4.52 2.67 -3.83
CA ALA A 57 -4.37 3.33 -2.54
C ALA A 57 -5.46 2.91 -1.53
N GLY A 58 -6.70 2.77 -1.99
CA GLY A 58 -7.80 2.30 -1.16
C GLY A 58 -7.63 0.84 -0.73
N SER A 59 -7.19 -0.03 -1.64
CA SER A 59 -7.00 -1.46 -1.36
C SER A 59 -5.88 -1.71 -0.36
N ILE A 60 -4.75 -0.99 -0.47
CA ILE A 60 -3.66 -1.15 0.50
C ILE A 60 -4.06 -0.61 1.86
N ALA A 61 -4.75 0.54 1.93
CA ALA A 61 -5.20 1.07 3.20
C ALA A 61 -6.21 0.12 3.89
N GLY A 62 -7.16 -0.46 3.14
CA GLY A 62 -8.12 -1.41 3.71
C GLY A 62 -7.48 -2.69 4.26
N THR A 63 -6.41 -3.17 3.62
CA THR A 63 -5.77 -4.46 3.96
C THR A 63 -4.62 -4.32 4.96
N ALA A 64 -3.82 -3.26 4.83
CA ALA A 64 -2.66 -3.01 5.69
C ALA A 64 -3.05 -2.68 7.13
N TYR A 65 -4.12 -1.90 7.34
CA TYR A 65 -4.57 -1.55 8.70
C TYR A 65 -4.90 -2.80 9.52
N ILE A 66 -5.58 -3.78 8.92
CA ILE A 66 -5.93 -5.03 9.60
C ILE A 66 -4.68 -5.81 10.01
N LEU A 67 -3.65 -5.83 9.15
CA LEU A 67 -2.38 -6.48 9.47
C LEU A 67 -1.68 -5.79 10.64
N VAL A 68 -1.53 -4.47 10.59
CA VAL A 68 -0.84 -3.70 11.64
C VAL A 68 -1.56 -3.85 12.98
N ILE A 69 -2.89 -3.77 12.99
CA ILE A 69 -3.73 -3.98 14.18
C ILE A 69 -3.52 -5.37 14.80
N SER A 70 -3.24 -6.38 13.98
CA SER A 70 -3.01 -7.77 14.42
C SER A 70 -1.62 -7.98 15.02
N LEU A 71 -0.67 -7.04 14.82
CA LEU A 71 0.67 -7.09 15.41
C LEU A 71 0.71 -6.63 16.88
N PHE A 72 -0.28 -5.84 17.31
CA PHE A 72 -0.32 -5.26 18.65
C PHE A 72 -1.35 -5.94 19.54
N THR A 73 -1.06 -6.02 20.84
CA THR A 73 -2.02 -6.46 21.86
C THR A 73 -3.13 -5.42 22.06
N ALA A 74 -4.26 -5.82 22.66
CA ALA A 74 -5.42 -4.95 22.82
C ALA A 74 -5.09 -3.63 23.55
N GLU A 75 -4.25 -3.70 24.58
CA GLU A 75 -3.80 -2.57 25.40
C GLU A 75 -2.95 -1.56 24.60
N GLN A 76 -2.11 -2.06 23.68
CA GLN A 76 -1.15 -1.24 22.93
C GLN A 76 -1.63 -0.92 21.51
N ARG A 77 -2.79 -1.41 21.10
CA ARG A 77 -3.26 -1.31 19.71
C ARG A 77 -3.39 0.13 19.24
N PHE A 78 -4.04 0.98 20.04
CA PHE A 78 -4.30 2.36 19.63
C PHE A 78 -3.00 3.15 19.50
N THR A 79 -2.14 3.08 20.52
CA THR A 79 -0.85 3.77 20.56
C THR A 79 0.14 3.20 19.55
N GLY A 80 0.24 1.88 19.42
CA GLY A 80 1.15 1.20 18.49
C GLY A 80 0.79 1.45 17.02
N VAL A 81 -0.50 1.37 16.66
CA VAL A 81 -0.96 1.71 15.31
C VAL A 81 -0.76 3.20 15.03
N ALA A 82 -1.15 4.08 15.95
CA ALA A 82 -0.96 5.52 15.78
C ALA A 82 0.52 5.90 15.64
N PHE A 83 1.39 5.35 16.48
CA PHE A 83 2.82 5.61 16.43
C PHE A 83 3.44 5.15 15.11
N SER A 84 3.22 3.90 14.73
CA SER A 84 3.77 3.36 13.48
C SER A 84 3.26 4.11 12.25
N TYR A 85 1.98 4.45 12.21
CA TYR A 85 1.37 5.21 11.10
C TYR A 85 1.89 6.64 11.02
N ASN A 86 1.88 7.38 12.14
CA ASN A 86 2.36 8.76 12.15
C ASN A 86 3.87 8.84 11.90
N PHE A 87 4.66 7.89 12.42
CA PHE A 87 6.09 7.82 12.14
C PHE A 87 6.36 7.58 10.64
N ALA A 88 5.62 6.66 10.02
CA ALA A 88 5.72 6.44 8.58
C ALA A 88 5.31 7.69 7.78
N ILE A 89 4.23 8.37 8.15
CA ILE A 89 3.80 9.62 7.49
C ILE A 89 4.81 10.75 7.71
N ALA A 90 5.41 10.88 8.89
CA ALA A 90 6.39 11.92 9.16
C ALA A 90 7.62 11.76 8.25
N ILE A 91 8.07 10.52 8.03
CA ILE A 91 9.19 10.23 7.14
C ILE A 91 8.77 10.35 5.68
N PHE A 92 7.75 9.61 5.25
CA PHE A 92 7.42 9.45 3.83
C PHE A 92 6.46 10.50 3.27
N GLY A 93 5.65 11.15 4.11
CA GLY A 93 4.65 12.13 3.68
C GLY A 93 5.25 13.36 3.03
N GLY A 94 6.36 13.86 3.55
CA GLY A 94 7.09 15.00 2.97
C GLY A 94 8.19 14.59 1.98
N THR A 95 8.87 13.46 2.21
CA THR A 95 10.01 13.06 1.38
C THR A 95 9.59 12.46 0.04
N SER A 96 8.47 11.75 -0.03
CA SER A 96 7.99 11.14 -1.27
C SER A 96 7.80 12.14 -2.42
N PRO A 97 7.12 13.29 -2.25
CA PRO A 97 7.00 14.28 -3.33
C PRO A 97 8.35 14.93 -3.69
N ILE A 98 9.26 15.12 -2.73
CA ILE A 98 10.61 15.66 -2.99
C ILE A 98 11.42 14.68 -3.84
N ILE A 99 11.45 13.40 -3.48
CA ILE A 99 12.14 12.35 -4.24
C ILE A 99 11.50 12.19 -5.62
N SER A 100 10.16 12.22 -5.68
CA SER A 100 9.42 12.13 -6.95
C SER A 100 9.79 13.27 -7.89
N ARG A 101 9.81 14.51 -7.38
CA ARG A 101 10.21 15.68 -8.14
C ARG A 101 11.67 15.60 -8.58
N TRP A 102 12.58 15.24 -7.68
CA TRP A 102 14.00 15.07 -7.99
C TRP A 102 14.23 14.01 -9.08
N LEU A 103 13.49 12.90 -9.04
CA LEU A 103 13.52 11.86 -10.07
C LEU A 103 13.11 12.41 -11.44
N VAL A 104 12.03 13.20 -11.51
CA VAL A 104 11.59 13.82 -12.76
C VAL A 104 12.63 14.83 -13.27
N GLU A 105 13.14 15.70 -12.39
CA GLU A 105 14.15 16.71 -12.76
C GLU A 105 15.46 16.09 -13.26
N ARG A 106 15.85 14.92 -12.73
CA ARG A 106 17.09 14.23 -13.13
C ARG A 106 16.94 13.34 -14.36
N THR A 107 15.79 12.69 -14.52
CA THR A 107 15.56 11.73 -15.62
C THR A 107 14.90 12.35 -16.83
N GLY A 108 14.20 13.48 -16.66
CA GLY A 108 13.32 14.07 -17.67
C GLY A 108 12.03 13.26 -17.92
N LEU A 109 11.80 12.17 -17.17
CA LEU A 109 10.65 11.29 -17.36
C LEU A 109 9.56 11.62 -16.33
N PHE A 110 8.38 12.03 -16.80
CA PHE A 110 7.25 12.34 -15.93
C PHE A 110 6.75 11.15 -15.09
N TYR A 111 6.92 9.92 -15.60
CA TYR A 111 6.53 8.69 -14.90
C TYR A 111 7.62 8.14 -13.96
N ALA A 112 8.77 8.81 -13.82
CA ALA A 112 9.85 8.38 -12.94
C ALA A 112 9.45 8.12 -11.47
N PRO A 113 8.45 8.82 -10.87
CA PRO A 113 7.94 8.49 -9.53
C PRO A 113 7.42 7.05 -9.40
N ALA A 114 7.00 6.41 -10.50
CA ALA A 114 6.61 5.01 -10.51
C ALA A 114 7.72 4.11 -9.94
N PHE A 115 8.99 4.35 -10.32
CA PHE A 115 10.10 3.51 -9.88
C PHE A 115 10.33 3.58 -8.37
N TYR A 116 10.16 4.76 -7.77
CA TYR A 116 10.23 4.93 -6.32
C TYR A 116 9.14 4.11 -5.63
N ILE A 117 7.89 4.19 -6.12
CA ILE A 117 6.78 3.42 -5.55
C ILE A 117 6.99 1.91 -5.76
N MET A 118 7.49 1.49 -6.92
CA MET A 118 7.83 0.09 -7.20
C MET A 118 8.90 -0.45 -6.22
N ILE A 119 9.94 0.34 -5.92
CA ILE A 119 10.96 -0.04 -4.94
C ILE A 119 10.34 -0.23 -3.55
N ILE A 120 9.50 0.71 -3.11
CA ILE A 120 8.80 0.60 -1.82
C ILE A 120 7.88 -0.63 -1.80
N ALA A 121 7.13 -0.87 -2.87
CA ALA A 121 6.25 -2.03 -2.99
C ALA A 121 7.04 -3.35 -2.96
N ALA A 122 8.19 -3.41 -3.62
CA ALA A 122 9.08 -4.57 -3.58
C ALA A 122 9.62 -4.82 -2.16
N VAL A 123 10.08 -3.78 -1.46
CA VAL A 123 10.54 -3.87 -0.06
C VAL A 123 9.40 -4.38 0.84
N PHE A 124 8.19 -3.84 0.69
CA PHE A 124 7.01 -4.31 1.41
C PHE A 124 6.75 -5.81 1.18
N LEU A 125 6.78 -6.27 -0.08
CA LEU A 125 6.57 -7.67 -0.42
C LEU A 125 7.65 -8.59 0.15
N VAL A 126 8.92 -8.15 0.13
CA VAL A 126 10.04 -8.90 0.72
C VAL A 126 9.85 -9.05 2.23
N ILE A 127 9.53 -7.96 2.94
CA ILE A 127 9.26 -7.98 4.39
C ILE A 127 8.08 -8.89 4.70
N MET A 128 6.98 -8.75 3.97
CA MET A 128 5.79 -9.59 4.13
C MET A 128 6.09 -11.07 3.91
N TYR A 129 6.95 -11.39 2.94
CA TYR A 129 7.38 -12.76 2.68
C TYR A 129 8.26 -13.30 3.82
N MET A 130 9.26 -12.53 4.27
CA MET A 130 10.15 -12.92 5.38
C MET A 130 9.36 -13.14 6.68
N MET A 131 8.40 -12.26 6.98
CA MET A 131 7.59 -12.31 8.20
C MET A 131 6.35 -13.20 8.07
N LYS A 132 6.16 -13.91 6.96
CA LYS A 132 4.96 -14.70 6.66
C LYS A 132 4.54 -15.63 7.79
N LYS A 133 5.49 -16.34 8.42
CA LYS A 133 5.19 -17.27 9.51
C LYS A 133 4.66 -16.54 10.75
N VAL A 134 5.31 -15.44 11.14
CA VAL A 134 4.94 -14.61 12.29
C VAL A 134 3.58 -13.97 12.06
N ILE A 135 3.38 -13.32 10.91
CA ILE A 135 2.12 -12.64 10.59
C ILE A 135 0.95 -13.62 10.54
N LYS A 136 1.13 -14.81 9.94
CA LYS A 136 0.08 -15.84 9.92
C LYS A 136 -0.27 -16.34 11.32
N SER A 137 0.72 -16.56 12.18
CA SER A 137 0.49 -16.98 13.57
C SER A 137 -0.29 -15.92 14.35
N LEU A 138 0.07 -14.65 14.19
CA LEU A 138 -0.63 -13.52 14.83
C LEU A 138 -2.06 -13.36 14.33
N LEU A 139 -2.30 -13.52 13.02
CA LEU A 139 -3.65 -13.47 12.45
C LEU A 139 -4.55 -14.58 12.99
N ASN A 140 -4.06 -15.81 13.09
CA ASN A 140 -4.83 -16.93 13.67
C ASN A 140 -5.14 -16.68 15.15
N ASN A 141 -4.17 -16.20 15.92
CA ASN A 141 -4.36 -15.87 17.33
C ASN A 141 -5.32 -14.69 17.52
N TYR A 142 -5.38 -13.77 16.57
CA TYR A 142 -6.29 -12.63 16.61
C TYR A 142 -7.75 -13.05 16.40
N GLU A 143 -8.02 -13.99 15.50
CA GLU A 143 -9.37 -14.49 15.24
C GLU A 143 -9.94 -15.28 16.43
N HIS A 144 -9.09 -15.92 17.23
CA HIS A 144 -9.50 -16.57 18.49
C HIS A 144 -9.68 -15.62 19.70
N ARG A 145 -9.26 -14.35 19.58
CA ARG A 145 -9.45 -13.34 20.65
C ARG A 145 -10.71 -12.48 20.46
N LYS A 146 -11.43 -12.66 19.35
CA LYS A 146 -12.77 -12.10 19.15
C LYS A 146 -13.81 -13.02 19.77
#